data_AF-A0A3C0JQY7-F1
#
_entry.id   AF-A0A3C0JQY7-F1
#
_cell.length_a   1.000
_cell.length_b   1.000
_cell.length_c   1.000
_cell.angle_alpha   90.00
_cell.angle_beta   90.00
_cell.angle_gamma   90.00
#
_symmetry.space_group_name_H-M   'P 1'
#
loop_
_entity.id
_entity.type
_entity.pdbx_description
1 polymer ?
#
loop_
_entity_poly.entity_id
_entity_poly.type
_entity_poly.pdbx_seq_one_letter_code
_entity_poly.pdbx_strand_id
1 'polypeptide(L)'
;LEKVQAFTKWVPSPGPMTRGVVEQAMDVSLRRMATDCLDLLQFHWWDYKDESYLDALSHLSNLRDEGKIRHVALTNFDTERLKRITGHGIKIVSNQVQFSLVDRRPEVDMVKFCLDQGIHLLAYGTLCGGLLSDNYLGTPEPSRANLSTASLSKYKQMVDAWGGWELFQELLQALKIVAVKHEVSVANVAVRYVIDRPAVAGAIVGVRLGASEHRADTAKVFSFNLDQQDLDQIDAVLNRSKDLYQIIGDCGDEYRR
;
A
#
# COMPACT_ATOMS: atom_id res chain seq x y z
N LEU A 1 12.38 9.89 20.95
CA LEU A 1 12.25 8.89 19.86
C LEU A 1 11.64 7.57 20.34
N GLU A 2 11.64 7.26 21.63
CA GLU A 2 11.07 6.00 22.19
C GLU A 2 9.59 5.73 21.84
N LYS A 3 8.84 6.72 21.35
CA LYS A 3 7.44 6.58 20.90
C LYS A 3 7.29 6.50 19.37
N VAL A 4 8.39 6.45 18.62
CA VAL A 4 8.41 6.41 17.15
C VAL A 4 8.98 5.07 16.73
N GLN A 5 8.20 4.32 15.94
CA GLN A 5 8.71 3.16 15.23
C GLN A 5 9.12 3.59 13.83
N ALA A 6 10.33 3.23 13.41
CA ALA A 6 10.87 3.63 12.11
C ALA A 6 10.93 2.44 11.16
N PHE A 7 10.19 2.53 10.06
CA PHE A 7 10.11 1.49 9.05
C PHE A 7 10.97 1.88 7.85
N THR A 8 11.80 0.97 7.37
CA THR A 8 12.63 1.17 6.18
C THR A 8 12.42 0.05 5.17
N LYS A 9 13.05 0.18 4.00
CA LYS A 9 12.92 -0.78 2.90
C LYS A 9 14.29 -1.18 2.36
N TRP A 10 14.40 -2.42 1.91
CA TRP A 10 15.53 -2.89 1.12
C TRP A 10 15.03 -3.44 -0.21
N VAL A 11 15.62 -2.93 -1.29
CA VAL A 11 15.29 -3.25 -2.69
C VAL A 11 16.58 -3.57 -3.44
N PRO A 12 17.12 -4.79 -3.30
CA PRO A 12 18.33 -5.18 -4.02
C PRO A 12 18.07 -5.41 -5.51
N SER A 13 19.15 -5.39 -6.28
CA SER A 13 19.15 -6.01 -7.60
C SER A 13 19.03 -7.53 -7.46
N PRO A 14 18.24 -8.22 -8.30
CA PRO A 14 18.20 -9.66 -8.36
C PRO A 14 19.59 -10.26 -8.61
N GLY A 15 19.83 -11.43 -8.02
CA GLY A 15 21.09 -12.14 -8.01
C GLY A 15 21.31 -12.89 -6.69
N PRO A 16 22.42 -13.65 -6.57
CA PRO A 16 22.71 -14.43 -5.37
C PRO A 16 22.74 -13.57 -4.09
N MET A 17 21.93 -13.96 -3.10
CA MET A 17 21.78 -13.23 -1.84
C MET A 17 22.50 -13.95 -0.70
N THR A 18 23.83 -13.83 -0.66
CA THR A 18 24.62 -14.39 0.45
C THR A 18 24.43 -13.60 1.73
N ARG A 19 24.69 -14.21 2.89
CA ARG A 19 24.63 -13.55 4.20
C ARG A 19 25.38 -12.21 4.23
N GLY A 20 26.58 -12.15 3.66
CA GLY A 20 27.39 -10.93 3.62
C GLY A 20 26.73 -9.79 2.82
N VAL A 21 26.03 -10.10 1.73
CA VAL A 21 25.26 -9.10 0.95
C VAL A 21 24.14 -8.50 1.80
N VAL A 22 23.40 -9.36 2.51
CA VAL A 22 22.28 -8.94 3.37
C VAL A 22 22.79 -8.12 4.57
N GLU A 23 23.85 -8.57 5.23
CA GLU A 23 24.46 -7.86 6.37
C GLU A 23 24.95 -6.47 5.97
N GLN A 24 25.66 -6.34 4.84
CA GLN A 24 26.12 -5.05 4.33
C GLN A 24 24.96 -4.08 4.07
N ALA A 25 23.85 -4.58 3.50
CA ALA A 25 22.66 -3.76 3.28
C ALA A 25 22.01 -3.31 4.60
N MET A 26 22.00 -4.17 5.62
CA MET A 26 21.46 -3.83 6.94
C MET A 26 22.33 -2.82 7.67
N ASP A 27 23.65 -2.96 7.61
CA ASP A 27 24.60 -2.01 8.23
C ASP A 27 24.47 -0.60 7.63
N VAL A 28 24.12 -0.48 6.34
CA VAL A 28 23.80 0.82 5.73
C VAL A 28 22.55 1.43 6.36
N SER A 29 21.49 0.63 6.54
CA SER A 29 20.22 1.09 7.11
C SER A 29 20.36 1.50 8.58
N LEU A 30 20.98 0.65 9.39
CA LEU A 30 21.27 0.89 10.82
C LEU A 30 22.07 2.19 11.02
N ARG A 31 23.16 2.37 10.24
CA ARG A 31 23.97 3.60 10.29
C ARG A 31 23.18 4.84 9.90
N ARG A 32 22.41 4.80 8.80
CA ARG A 32 21.62 5.96 8.33
C ARG A 32 20.51 6.35 9.29
N MET A 33 19.93 5.37 9.97
CA MET A 33 18.85 5.58 10.94
C MET A 33 19.36 5.84 12.36
N ALA A 34 20.67 5.73 12.58
CA ALA A 34 21.33 5.88 13.88
C ALA A 34 20.67 5.02 14.98
N THR A 35 20.44 3.75 14.67
CA THR A 35 19.86 2.77 15.59
C THR A 35 20.61 1.44 15.48
N ASP A 36 20.65 0.69 16.58
CA ASP A 36 21.21 -0.66 16.63
C ASP A 36 20.19 -1.74 16.20
N CYS A 37 18.91 -1.36 16.10
CA CYS A 37 17.82 -2.25 15.74
C CYS A 37 16.78 -1.53 14.87
N LEU A 38 16.42 -2.13 13.72
CA LEU A 38 15.34 -1.64 12.86
C LEU A 38 13.99 -2.16 13.36
N ASP A 39 12.98 -1.29 13.52
CA ASP A 39 11.65 -1.74 13.94
C ASP A 39 10.96 -2.62 12.89
N LEU A 40 11.04 -2.23 11.62
CA LEU A 40 10.50 -2.99 10.50
C LEU A 40 11.38 -2.81 9.27
N LEU A 41 11.82 -3.92 8.70
CA LEU A 41 12.41 -3.93 7.36
C LEU A 41 11.41 -4.53 6.37
N GLN A 42 11.05 -3.75 5.35
CA GLN A 42 10.23 -4.22 4.24
C GLN A 42 11.09 -4.57 3.04
N PHE A 43 11.04 -5.82 2.63
CA PHE A 43 11.80 -6.34 1.51
C PHE A 43 10.99 -6.29 0.20
N HIS A 44 11.62 -5.83 -0.87
CA HIS A 44 11.05 -5.84 -2.22
C HIS A 44 11.90 -6.69 -3.15
N TRP A 45 11.23 -7.40 -4.07
CA TRP A 45 11.89 -8.13 -5.14
C TRP A 45 11.08 -7.99 -6.43
N TRP A 46 11.73 -7.54 -7.51
CA TRP A 46 11.05 -7.18 -8.75
C TRP A 46 11.18 -8.22 -9.87
N ASP A 47 12.04 -9.24 -9.74
CA ASP A 47 12.16 -10.34 -10.72
C ASP A 47 11.89 -11.71 -10.10
N TYR A 48 10.66 -12.21 -10.25
CA TYR A 48 10.29 -13.53 -9.71
C TYR A 48 10.86 -14.73 -10.44
N LYS A 49 11.59 -14.54 -11.56
CA LYS A 49 12.32 -15.64 -12.20
C LYS A 49 13.56 -16.02 -11.41
N ASP A 50 14.10 -15.10 -10.63
CA ASP A 50 15.20 -15.35 -9.70
C ASP A 50 14.65 -15.60 -8.30
N GLU A 51 14.87 -16.80 -7.78
CA GLU A 51 14.37 -17.25 -6.48
C GLU A 51 15.29 -16.88 -5.30
N SER A 52 16.41 -16.19 -5.56
CA SER A 52 17.37 -15.74 -4.55
C SER A 52 16.73 -14.81 -3.49
N TYR A 53 15.51 -14.32 -3.74
CA TYR A 53 14.70 -13.62 -2.74
C TYR A 53 14.43 -14.49 -1.49
N LEU A 54 14.35 -15.82 -1.62
CA LEU A 54 14.19 -16.75 -0.50
C LEU A 54 15.44 -16.76 0.39
N ASP A 55 16.64 -16.76 -0.22
CA ASP A 55 17.90 -16.69 0.52
C ASP A 55 18.03 -15.35 1.26
N ALA A 56 17.68 -14.24 0.59
CA ALA A 56 17.62 -12.93 1.22
C ALA A 56 16.71 -12.94 2.46
N LEU A 57 15.48 -13.44 2.32
CA LEU A 57 14.50 -13.47 3.40
C LEU A 57 14.89 -14.42 4.54
N SER A 58 15.57 -15.52 4.23
CA SER A 58 16.15 -16.43 5.22
C SER A 58 17.23 -15.72 6.04
N HIS A 59 18.17 -15.03 5.39
CA HIS A 59 19.18 -14.24 6.08
C HIS A 59 18.60 -13.06 6.87
N LEU A 60 17.57 -12.37 6.35
CA LEU A 60 16.85 -11.35 7.10
C LEU A 60 16.17 -11.92 8.35
N SER A 61 15.64 -13.15 8.27
CA SER A 61 15.09 -13.85 9.44
C SER A 61 16.16 -14.16 10.48
N ASN A 62 17.36 -14.55 10.06
CA ASN A 62 18.48 -14.74 11.00
C ASN A 62 18.87 -13.41 11.67
N LEU A 63 18.95 -12.32 10.92
CA LEU A 63 19.26 -10.99 11.48
C LEU A 63 18.17 -10.48 12.43
N ARG A 64 16.91 -10.90 12.22
CA ARG A 64 15.84 -10.69 13.19
C ARG A 64 16.10 -11.46 14.49
N ASP A 65 16.44 -12.74 14.38
CA ASP A 65 16.71 -13.60 15.55
C ASP A 65 17.97 -13.15 16.31
N GLU A 66 18.91 -12.52 15.62
CA GLU A 66 20.10 -11.85 16.20
C GLU A 66 19.79 -10.46 16.80
N GLY A 67 18.55 -9.97 16.68
CA GLY A 67 18.10 -8.71 17.28
C GLY A 67 18.43 -7.44 16.49
N LYS A 68 18.97 -7.54 15.27
CA LYS A 68 19.23 -6.37 14.40
C LYS A 68 17.97 -5.83 13.72
N ILE A 69 16.93 -6.66 13.61
CA ILE A 69 15.64 -6.32 13.01
C ILE A 69 14.54 -6.84 13.95
N ARG A 70 13.56 -6.02 14.35
CA ARG A 70 12.43 -6.51 15.15
C ARG A 70 11.45 -7.31 14.30
N HIS A 71 11.15 -6.80 13.11
CA HIS A 71 10.15 -7.39 12.23
C HIS A 71 10.59 -7.40 10.76
N VAL A 72 10.38 -8.53 10.09
CA VAL A 72 10.56 -8.69 8.64
C VAL A 72 9.21 -8.60 7.97
N ALA A 73 9.11 -7.75 6.97
CA ALA A 73 7.93 -7.52 6.16
C ALA A 73 8.28 -7.51 4.68
N LEU A 74 7.26 -7.53 3.83
CA LEU A 74 7.38 -7.46 2.39
C LEU A 74 6.76 -6.16 1.85
N THR A 75 7.06 -5.84 0.60
CA THR A 75 6.33 -4.82 -0.14
C THR A 75 6.17 -5.24 -1.60
N ASN A 76 4.95 -5.07 -2.12
CA ASN A 76 4.54 -5.44 -3.47
C ASN A 76 4.78 -6.92 -3.83
N PHE A 77 4.78 -7.82 -2.84
CA PHE A 77 4.74 -9.25 -3.14
C PHE A 77 3.31 -9.66 -3.53
N ASP A 78 3.20 -10.58 -4.50
CA ASP A 78 1.92 -11.16 -4.91
C ASP A 78 1.51 -12.28 -3.92
N THR A 79 0.30 -12.79 -4.05
CA THR A 79 -0.20 -13.81 -3.14
C THR A 79 0.53 -15.14 -3.32
N GLU A 80 0.94 -15.49 -4.55
CA GLU A 80 1.68 -16.73 -4.85
C GLU A 80 3.03 -16.77 -4.13
N ARG A 81 3.83 -15.70 -4.20
CA ARG A 81 5.16 -15.65 -3.58
C ARG A 81 5.03 -15.49 -2.08
N LEU A 82 4.02 -14.77 -1.60
CA LEU A 82 3.74 -14.73 -0.17
C LEU A 82 3.43 -16.13 0.40
N LYS A 83 2.60 -16.93 -0.29
CA LYS A 83 2.36 -18.35 0.02
C LYS A 83 3.65 -19.17 0.03
N ARG A 84 4.49 -18.96 -0.98
CA ARG A 84 5.76 -19.68 -1.09
C ARG A 84 6.72 -19.34 0.05
N ILE A 85 6.85 -18.07 0.40
CA ILE A 85 7.71 -17.58 1.48
C ILE A 85 7.29 -18.19 2.82
N THR A 86 5.99 -18.11 3.17
CA THR A 86 5.51 -18.68 4.43
C THR A 86 5.59 -20.21 4.43
N GLY A 87 5.42 -20.86 3.27
CA GLY A 87 5.62 -22.30 3.08
C GLY A 87 7.06 -22.77 3.36
N HIS A 88 8.05 -21.88 3.25
CA HIS A 88 9.44 -22.15 3.66
C HIS A 88 9.69 -21.87 5.16
N GLY A 89 8.64 -21.60 5.94
CA GLY A 89 8.74 -21.29 7.37
C GLY A 89 9.23 -19.87 7.68
N ILE A 90 9.36 -19.00 6.68
CA ILE A 90 9.79 -17.62 6.86
C ILE A 90 8.62 -16.81 7.42
N LYS A 91 8.80 -16.27 8.63
CA LYS A 91 7.80 -15.45 9.31
C LYS A 91 7.82 -14.01 8.79
N ILE A 92 6.69 -13.59 8.21
CA ILE A 92 6.45 -12.24 7.69
C ILE A 92 5.35 -11.60 8.53
N VAL A 93 5.53 -10.36 9.01
CA VAL A 93 4.50 -9.68 9.80
C VAL A 93 3.53 -8.86 8.96
N SER A 94 3.97 -8.37 7.80
CA SER A 94 3.13 -7.57 6.91
C SER A 94 3.60 -7.57 5.46
N ASN A 95 2.68 -7.30 4.54
CA ASN A 95 2.98 -6.96 3.14
C ASN A 95 2.42 -5.56 2.81
N GLN A 96 3.29 -4.64 2.38
CA GLN A 96 2.88 -3.32 1.94
C GLN A 96 2.45 -3.36 0.47
N VAL A 97 1.16 -3.15 0.19
CA VAL A 97 0.54 -3.29 -1.14
C VAL A 97 -0.24 -2.04 -1.54
N GLN A 98 -0.41 -1.83 -2.85
CA GLN A 98 -1.29 -0.77 -3.34
C GLN A 98 -2.73 -1.16 -3.03
N PHE A 99 -3.45 -0.30 -2.30
CA PHE A 99 -4.85 -0.56 -1.96
C PHE A 99 -5.60 0.76 -1.83
N SER A 100 -6.60 0.95 -2.70
CA SER A 100 -7.52 2.08 -2.70
C SER A 100 -8.92 1.64 -3.16
N LEU A 101 -9.87 2.57 -3.18
CA LEU A 101 -11.17 2.35 -3.84
C LEU A 101 -11.04 2.02 -5.34
N VAL A 102 -9.97 2.49 -5.98
CA VAL A 102 -9.67 2.23 -7.39
C VAL A 102 -8.94 0.89 -7.55
N ASP A 103 -8.00 0.59 -6.66
CA ASP A 103 -7.24 -0.65 -6.70
C ASP A 103 -7.63 -1.60 -5.56
N ARG A 104 -8.60 -2.48 -5.86
CA ARG A 104 -9.12 -3.51 -4.95
C ARG A 104 -8.53 -4.90 -5.19
N ARG A 105 -7.46 -5.01 -5.99
CA ARG A 105 -6.79 -6.31 -6.25
C ARG A 105 -6.42 -7.09 -4.97
N PRO A 106 -6.00 -6.44 -3.85
CA PRO A 106 -5.75 -7.17 -2.60
C PRO A 106 -6.96 -7.95 -2.06
N GLU A 107 -8.19 -7.56 -2.39
CA GLU A 107 -9.41 -8.22 -1.89
C GLU A 107 -9.66 -9.59 -2.53
N VAL A 108 -9.01 -9.91 -3.65
CA VAL A 108 -9.24 -11.16 -4.40
C VAL A 108 -8.67 -12.37 -3.66
N ASP A 109 -7.35 -12.42 -3.48
CA ASP A 109 -6.66 -13.54 -2.82
C ASP A 109 -5.83 -13.11 -1.59
N MET A 110 -5.19 -11.94 -1.66
CA MET A 110 -4.19 -11.49 -0.70
C MET A 110 -4.77 -11.32 0.71
N VAL A 111 -5.92 -10.64 0.84
CA VAL A 111 -6.58 -10.40 2.14
C VAL A 111 -6.90 -11.72 2.83
N LYS A 112 -7.51 -12.68 2.11
CA LYS A 112 -7.85 -13.99 2.68
C LYS A 112 -6.59 -14.71 3.17
N PHE A 113 -5.55 -14.75 2.34
CA PHE A 113 -4.30 -15.41 2.72
C PHE A 113 -3.65 -14.76 3.94
N CYS A 114 -3.64 -13.42 4.00
CA CYS A 114 -3.10 -12.67 5.11
C CYS A 114 -3.83 -12.98 6.43
N LEU A 115 -5.16 -13.03 6.41
CA LEU A 115 -5.95 -13.45 7.59
C LEU A 115 -5.61 -14.88 8.03
N ASP A 116 -5.54 -15.82 7.10
CA ASP A 116 -5.27 -17.23 7.38
C ASP A 116 -3.86 -17.45 7.96
N GLN A 117 -2.92 -16.54 7.72
CA GLN A 117 -1.53 -16.62 8.21
C GLN A 117 -1.21 -15.64 9.35
N GLY A 118 -2.14 -14.79 9.77
CA GLY A 118 -1.88 -13.73 10.76
C GLY A 118 -0.91 -12.66 10.24
N ILE A 119 -0.92 -12.39 8.94
CA ILE A 119 -0.13 -11.35 8.27
C ILE A 119 -1.00 -10.10 8.10
N HIS A 120 -0.41 -8.92 8.25
CA HIS A 120 -1.11 -7.65 8.07
C HIS A 120 -0.81 -7.00 6.71
N LEU A 121 -1.70 -6.12 6.27
CA LEU A 121 -1.49 -5.27 5.10
C LEU A 121 -1.20 -3.84 5.54
N LEU A 122 -0.19 -3.24 4.92
CA LEU A 122 0.02 -1.79 4.95
C LEU A 122 -0.36 -1.23 3.58
N ALA A 123 -1.47 -0.51 3.51
CA ALA A 123 -1.96 0.06 2.27
C ALA A 123 -1.16 1.31 1.89
N TYR A 124 -0.66 1.38 0.66
CA TYR A 124 -0.21 2.64 0.07
C TYR A 124 -1.04 2.99 -1.16
N GLY A 125 -0.92 4.24 -1.63
CA GLY A 125 -1.67 4.69 -2.80
C GLY A 125 -3.17 4.82 -2.55
N THR A 126 -3.59 4.76 -1.28
CA THR A 126 -4.98 4.85 -0.82
C THR A 126 -5.70 6.09 -1.32
N LEU A 127 -4.98 7.19 -1.53
CA LEU A 127 -5.51 8.44 -2.07
C LEU A 127 -5.21 8.65 -3.57
N CYS A 128 -4.70 7.64 -4.28
CA CYS A 128 -4.30 7.75 -5.69
C CYS A 128 -3.38 8.95 -5.96
N GLY A 129 -2.42 9.21 -5.07
CA GLY A 129 -1.50 10.34 -5.17
C GLY A 129 -2.14 11.72 -4.94
N GLY A 130 -3.37 11.76 -4.43
CA GLY A 130 -4.17 12.96 -4.19
C GLY A 130 -5.42 13.04 -5.08
N LEU A 131 -5.58 12.16 -6.08
CA LEU A 131 -6.75 12.17 -6.95
C LEU A 131 -8.06 11.89 -6.19
N LEU A 132 -8.02 11.06 -5.14
CA LEU A 132 -9.16 10.82 -4.23
C LEU A 132 -9.27 11.94 -3.19
N SER A 133 -9.53 13.17 -3.63
CA SER A 133 -9.71 14.34 -2.77
C SER A 133 -10.72 15.32 -3.35
N ASP A 134 -11.22 16.23 -2.51
CA ASP A 134 -12.13 17.30 -2.90
C ASP A 134 -11.58 18.18 -4.04
N ASN A 135 -10.25 18.27 -4.20
CA ASN A 135 -9.60 19.11 -5.21
C ASN A 135 -9.82 18.65 -6.66
N TYR A 136 -10.19 17.37 -6.86
CA TYR A 136 -10.43 16.80 -8.19
C TYR A 136 -11.92 16.60 -8.48
N LEU A 137 -12.81 16.91 -7.54
CA LEU A 137 -14.26 16.78 -7.74
C LEU A 137 -14.76 17.90 -8.66
N GLY A 138 -15.48 17.52 -9.73
CA GLY A 138 -16.04 18.44 -10.71
C GLY A 138 -14.99 19.07 -11.63
N THR A 139 -13.74 18.61 -11.60
CA THR A 139 -12.67 19.12 -12.46
C THR A 139 -12.56 18.33 -13.76
N PRO A 140 -12.16 18.97 -14.89
CA PRO A 140 -11.86 18.25 -16.11
C PRO A 140 -10.72 17.26 -15.90
N GLU A 141 -10.64 16.25 -16.77
CA GLU A 141 -9.58 15.25 -16.73
C GLU A 141 -8.20 15.91 -16.80
N PRO A 142 -7.27 15.59 -15.86
CA PRO A 142 -5.95 16.20 -15.86
C PRO A 142 -5.17 15.78 -17.10
N SER A 143 -4.64 16.75 -17.83
CA SER A 143 -3.69 16.49 -18.92
C SER A 143 -2.37 15.96 -18.35
N ARG A 144 -1.51 15.41 -19.22
CA ARG A 144 -0.16 14.97 -18.83
C ARG A 144 0.67 16.07 -18.16
N ALA A 145 0.47 17.33 -18.54
CA ALA A 145 1.17 18.46 -17.94
C ALA A 145 0.70 18.76 -16.49
N ASN A 146 -0.54 18.38 -16.13
CA ASN A 146 -1.07 18.51 -14.77
C ASN A 146 -0.55 17.42 -13.83
N LEU A 147 -0.05 16.29 -14.36
CA LEU A 147 0.46 15.15 -13.59
C LEU A 147 1.93 15.39 -13.19
N SER A 148 2.14 16.35 -12.29
CA SER A 148 3.46 16.87 -11.88
C SER A 148 4.38 15.89 -11.14
N THR A 149 3.93 14.66 -10.90
CA THR A 149 4.73 13.64 -10.20
C THR A 149 4.57 12.27 -10.87
N ALA A 150 5.60 11.43 -10.74
CA ALA A 150 5.55 10.04 -11.22
C ALA A 150 4.40 9.26 -10.56
N SER A 151 4.13 9.51 -9.27
CA SER A 151 3.01 8.91 -8.55
C SER A 151 1.65 9.31 -9.13
N LEU A 152 1.40 10.60 -9.37
CA LEU A 152 0.15 11.05 -10.00
C LEU A 152 -0.03 10.42 -11.39
N SER A 153 1.04 10.35 -12.18
CA SER A 153 1.01 9.67 -13.47
C SER A 153 0.63 8.18 -13.33
N LYS A 154 1.26 7.44 -12.39
CA LYS A 154 0.92 6.04 -12.09
C LYS A 154 -0.55 5.88 -11.71
N TYR A 155 -1.03 6.67 -10.77
CA TYR A 155 -2.41 6.52 -10.27
C TYR A 155 -3.47 6.95 -11.27
N LYS A 156 -3.15 7.90 -12.16
CA LYS A 156 -4.05 8.22 -13.28
C LYS A 156 -4.19 7.04 -14.25
N GLN A 157 -3.11 6.32 -14.55
CA GLN A 157 -3.18 5.08 -15.35
C GLN A 157 -4.03 4.01 -14.67
N MET A 158 -3.97 3.90 -13.33
CA MET A 158 -4.86 2.99 -12.59
C MET A 158 -6.33 3.39 -12.73
N VAL A 159 -6.65 4.69 -12.64
CA VAL A 159 -8.00 5.21 -12.87
C VAL A 159 -8.49 4.89 -14.29
N ASP A 160 -7.63 5.03 -15.30
CA ASP A 160 -7.95 4.71 -16.69
C ASP A 160 -8.23 3.22 -16.91
N ALA A 161 -7.42 2.36 -16.31
CA ALA A 161 -7.63 0.92 -16.34
C ALA A 161 -8.91 0.52 -15.56
N TRP A 162 -9.22 1.22 -14.47
CA TRP A 162 -10.34 0.91 -13.58
C TRP A 162 -11.70 1.28 -14.17
N GLY A 163 -11.82 2.43 -14.82
CA GLY A 163 -13.11 2.89 -15.33
C GLY A 163 -13.08 4.22 -16.09
N GLY A 164 -11.93 4.88 -16.17
CA GLY A 164 -11.79 6.19 -16.78
C GLY A 164 -12.21 7.34 -15.87
N TRP A 165 -12.00 8.57 -16.34
CA TRP A 165 -12.22 9.78 -15.55
C TRP A 165 -13.69 10.03 -15.21
N GLU A 166 -14.62 9.71 -16.12
CA GLU A 166 -16.06 9.91 -15.89
C GLU A 166 -16.56 9.09 -14.69
N LEU A 167 -16.29 7.77 -14.67
CA LEU A 167 -16.66 6.93 -13.53
C LEU A 167 -15.93 7.35 -12.25
N PHE A 168 -14.69 7.85 -12.38
CA PHE A 168 -13.94 8.38 -11.24
C PHE A 168 -14.59 9.63 -10.64
N GLN A 169 -15.16 10.52 -11.46
CA GLN A 169 -15.92 11.67 -10.97
C GLN A 169 -17.20 11.23 -10.24
N GLU A 170 -17.89 10.20 -10.73
CA GLU A 170 -19.03 9.62 -10.03
C GLU A 170 -18.63 9.03 -8.67
N LEU A 171 -17.46 8.39 -8.58
CA LEU A 171 -16.91 7.91 -7.32
C LEU A 171 -16.61 9.08 -6.37
N LEU A 172 -15.94 10.13 -6.83
CA LEU A 172 -15.68 11.31 -6.00
C LEU A 172 -16.98 11.95 -5.48
N GLN A 173 -18.03 11.99 -6.31
CA GLN A 173 -19.34 12.52 -5.91
C GLN A 173 -20.01 11.64 -4.84
N ALA A 174 -19.95 10.31 -4.98
CA ALA A 174 -20.45 9.38 -3.97
C ALA A 174 -19.71 9.56 -2.64
N LEU A 175 -18.36 9.61 -2.68
CA LEU A 175 -17.54 9.87 -1.51
C LEU A 175 -17.83 11.24 -0.90
N LYS A 176 -18.13 12.25 -1.71
CA LYS A 176 -18.47 13.60 -1.22
C LYS A 176 -19.76 13.61 -0.41
N ILE A 177 -20.77 12.85 -0.83
CA ILE A 177 -22.04 12.76 -0.10
C ILE A 177 -21.81 12.13 1.29
N VAL A 178 -21.04 11.03 1.35
CA VAL A 178 -20.64 10.39 2.60
C VAL A 178 -19.78 11.35 3.46
N ALA A 179 -18.85 12.06 2.84
CA ALA A 179 -17.97 13.01 3.52
C ALA A 179 -18.77 14.15 4.18
N VAL A 180 -19.80 14.67 3.51
CA VAL A 180 -20.71 15.70 4.06
C VAL A 180 -21.49 15.16 5.26
N LYS A 181 -22.03 13.93 5.18
CA LYS A 181 -22.76 13.29 6.27
C LYS A 181 -21.92 13.18 7.55
N HIS A 182 -20.63 12.87 7.42
CA HIS A 182 -19.71 12.67 8.54
C HIS A 182 -18.85 13.90 8.87
N GLU A 183 -19.05 15.04 8.21
CA GLU A 183 -18.29 16.28 8.40
C GLU A 183 -16.77 16.12 8.22
N VAL A 184 -16.36 15.26 7.28
CA VAL A 184 -14.96 14.98 6.93
C VAL A 184 -14.67 15.27 5.45
N SER A 185 -13.43 15.10 5.02
CA SER A 185 -13.02 15.25 3.61
C SER A 185 -13.26 13.97 2.80
N VAL A 186 -13.30 14.08 1.47
CA VAL A 186 -13.35 12.92 0.56
C VAL A 186 -12.16 11.98 0.82
N ALA A 187 -10.99 12.55 1.11
CA ALA A 187 -9.79 11.80 1.44
C ALA A 187 -9.96 10.96 2.71
N ASN A 188 -10.61 11.49 3.75
CA ASN A 188 -10.90 10.74 4.97
C ASN A 188 -11.82 9.54 4.71
N VAL A 189 -12.89 9.71 3.91
CA VAL A 189 -13.78 8.61 3.51
C VAL A 189 -13.01 7.53 2.76
N ALA A 190 -12.18 7.92 1.79
CA ALA A 190 -11.37 6.99 1.01
C ALA A 190 -10.37 6.19 1.87
N VAL A 191 -9.70 6.85 2.83
CA VAL A 191 -8.78 6.16 3.75
C VAL A 191 -9.55 5.27 4.72
N ARG A 192 -10.68 5.73 5.27
CA ARG A 192 -11.50 4.94 6.19
C ARG A 192 -11.98 3.64 5.54
N TYR A 193 -12.47 3.73 4.30
CA TYR A 193 -12.88 2.56 3.52
C TYR A 193 -11.79 1.49 3.48
N VAL A 194 -10.53 1.87 3.27
CA VAL A 194 -9.40 0.92 3.18
C VAL A 194 -8.98 0.39 4.54
N ILE A 195 -8.90 1.24 5.57
CA ILE A 195 -8.52 0.80 6.93
C ILE A 195 -9.55 -0.18 7.51
N ASP A 196 -10.81 -0.10 7.08
CA ASP A 196 -11.88 -1.04 7.47
C ASP A 196 -11.79 -2.41 6.80
N ARG A 197 -10.92 -2.57 5.79
CA ARG A 197 -10.81 -3.85 5.10
C ARG A 197 -10.05 -4.86 5.96
N PRO A 198 -10.49 -6.14 5.97
CA PRO A 198 -9.81 -7.17 6.74
C PRO A 198 -8.31 -7.26 6.41
N ALA A 199 -7.52 -7.67 7.40
CA ALA A 199 -6.06 -7.71 7.38
C ALA A 199 -5.33 -6.35 7.25
N VAL A 200 -5.99 -5.24 6.89
CA VAL A 200 -5.35 -3.93 6.84
C VAL A 200 -5.06 -3.41 8.25
N ALA A 201 -3.78 -3.24 8.58
CA ALA A 201 -3.34 -2.69 9.86
C ALA A 201 -3.07 -1.17 9.80
N GLY A 202 -2.94 -0.62 8.60
CA GLY A 202 -2.74 0.82 8.43
C GLY A 202 -2.67 1.26 6.98
N ALA A 203 -2.93 2.54 6.75
CA ALA A 203 -2.79 3.20 5.46
C ALA A 203 -1.69 4.27 5.50
N ILE A 204 -0.87 4.33 4.46
CA ILE A 204 0.25 5.23 4.31
C ILE A 204 -0.22 6.45 3.51
N VAL A 205 -0.38 7.57 4.21
CA VAL A 205 -0.76 8.85 3.62
C VAL A 205 0.48 9.73 3.47
N GLY A 206 0.84 10.03 2.22
CA GLY A 206 1.95 10.92 1.91
C GLY A 206 1.61 12.38 2.17
N VAL A 207 2.46 13.08 2.92
CA VAL A 207 2.36 14.53 3.14
C VAL A 207 3.62 15.22 2.65
N ARG A 208 3.49 16.42 2.06
CA ARG A 208 4.62 17.28 1.72
C ARG A 208 4.57 18.52 2.58
N LEU A 209 5.53 18.65 3.50
CA LEU A 209 5.62 19.81 4.38
C LEU A 209 5.71 21.10 3.55
N GLY A 210 4.92 22.11 3.92
CA GLY A 210 4.80 23.38 3.19
C GLY A 210 4.02 23.34 1.86
N ALA A 211 3.51 22.20 1.40
CA ALA A 211 2.72 22.09 0.16
C ALA A 211 1.36 21.40 0.36
N SER A 212 1.32 20.33 1.14
CA SER A 212 0.12 19.54 1.44
C SER A 212 0.11 19.09 2.90
N GLU A 213 -0.03 20.06 3.80
CA GLU A 213 -0.10 19.82 5.25
C GLU A 213 -1.52 19.46 5.70
N HIS A 214 -2.03 18.31 5.25
CA HIS A 214 -3.36 17.81 5.62
C HIS A 214 -3.36 16.97 6.89
N ARG A 215 -2.32 17.04 7.74
CA ARG A 215 -2.14 16.16 8.90
C ARG A 215 -3.34 16.18 9.86
N ALA A 216 -3.83 17.36 10.21
CA ALA A 216 -4.97 17.52 11.10
C ALA A 216 -6.25 16.97 10.47
N ASP A 217 -6.42 17.14 9.16
CA ASP A 217 -7.56 16.58 8.43
C ASP A 217 -7.47 15.05 8.35
N THR A 218 -6.31 14.48 7.98
CA THR A 218 -6.09 13.04 7.90
C THR A 218 -6.35 12.33 9.24
N ALA A 219 -6.10 13.00 10.37
CA ALA A 219 -6.38 12.42 11.69
C ALA A 219 -7.88 12.19 11.95
N LYS A 220 -8.77 12.88 11.23
CA LYS A 220 -10.23 12.68 11.33
C LYS A 220 -10.70 11.33 10.79
N VAL A 221 -9.84 10.55 10.12
CA VAL A 221 -10.18 9.18 9.69
C VAL A 221 -10.65 8.29 10.84
N PHE A 222 -10.23 8.60 12.07
CA PHE A 222 -10.62 7.87 13.28
C PHE A 222 -11.81 8.48 14.04
N SER A 223 -12.39 9.59 13.57
CA SER A 223 -13.53 10.25 14.24
C SER A 223 -14.90 9.78 13.75
N PHE A 224 -14.94 8.89 12.76
CA PHE A 224 -16.18 8.36 12.19
C PHE A 224 -16.02 6.90 11.76
N ASN A 225 -17.14 6.25 11.46
CA ASN A 225 -17.19 4.92 10.85
C ASN A 225 -18.18 4.96 9.68
N LEU A 226 -17.91 4.18 8.64
CA LEU A 226 -18.83 4.00 7.52
C LEU A 226 -19.94 3.04 7.93
N ASP A 227 -21.20 3.46 7.77
CA ASP A 227 -22.33 2.55 7.94
C ASP A 227 -22.69 1.86 6.62
N GLN A 228 -23.67 0.94 6.67
CA GLN A 228 -24.07 0.17 5.49
C GLN A 228 -24.57 1.06 4.35
N GLN A 229 -25.26 2.16 4.66
CA GLN A 229 -25.76 3.07 3.62
C GLN A 229 -24.59 3.78 2.91
N ASP A 230 -23.55 4.17 3.66
CA ASP A 230 -22.35 4.76 3.10
C ASP A 230 -21.65 3.78 2.15
N LEU A 231 -21.52 2.52 2.58
CA LEU A 231 -20.90 1.45 1.81
C LEU A 231 -21.70 1.13 0.54
N ASP A 232 -23.02 0.95 0.66
CA ASP A 232 -23.90 0.67 -0.49
C ASP A 232 -23.80 1.78 -1.56
N GLN A 233 -23.71 3.03 -1.13
CA GLN A 233 -23.58 4.17 -2.03
C GLN A 233 -22.23 4.17 -2.78
N ILE A 234 -21.14 3.84 -2.09
CA ILE A 234 -19.81 3.71 -2.70
C ILE A 234 -19.79 2.51 -3.65
N ASP A 235 -20.28 1.35 -3.19
CA ASP A 235 -20.28 0.09 -3.93
C ASP A 235 -21.12 0.15 -5.20
N ALA A 236 -22.19 0.96 -5.23
CA ALA A 236 -22.97 1.22 -6.45
C ALA A 236 -22.11 1.77 -7.61
N VAL A 237 -21.06 2.54 -7.30
CA VAL A 237 -20.10 3.02 -8.30
C VAL A 237 -19.01 1.97 -8.54
N LEU A 238 -18.44 1.40 -7.47
CA LEU A 238 -17.33 0.45 -7.57
C LEU A 238 -17.71 -0.80 -8.38
N ASN A 239 -18.95 -1.26 -8.33
CA ASN A 239 -19.42 -2.45 -9.06
C ASN A 239 -19.53 -2.24 -10.58
N ARG A 240 -19.38 -1.00 -11.07
CA ARG A 240 -19.32 -0.67 -12.50
C ARG A 240 -17.89 -0.62 -13.05
N SER A 241 -16.88 -0.75 -12.19
CA SER A 241 -15.49 -0.74 -12.62
C SER A 241 -15.11 -2.01 -13.36
N LYS A 242 -14.03 -1.94 -14.14
CA LYS A 242 -13.38 -3.12 -14.72
C LYS A 242 -12.64 -3.90 -13.63
N ASP A 243 -12.41 -5.17 -13.91
CA ASP A 243 -11.63 -6.05 -13.04
C ASP A 243 -10.12 -5.81 -13.26
N LEU A 244 -9.51 -5.03 -12.36
CA LEU A 244 -8.08 -4.76 -12.41
C LEU A 244 -7.22 -6.00 -12.14
N TYR A 245 -7.72 -7.00 -11.42
CA TYR A 245 -6.98 -8.24 -11.20
C TYR A 245 -6.81 -9.00 -12.52
N GLN A 246 -7.86 -9.04 -13.35
CA GLN A 246 -7.76 -9.64 -14.70
C GLN A 246 -6.90 -8.80 -15.66
N ILE A 247 -6.92 -7.48 -15.54
CA ILE A 247 -6.16 -6.58 -16.44
C ILE A 247 -4.67 -6.52 -16.08
N ILE A 248 -4.36 -6.45 -14.78
CA ILE A 248 -3.01 -6.14 -14.27
C ILE A 248 -2.34 -7.39 -13.68
N GLY A 249 -3.10 -8.31 -13.12
CA GLY A 249 -2.60 -9.40 -12.28
C GLY A 249 -2.75 -9.05 -10.80
N ASP A 250 -2.05 -9.78 -9.94
CA ASP A 250 -2.13 -9.64 -8.50
C ASP A 250 -1.30 -8.43 -8.01
N CYS A 251 -1.23 -8.25 -6.69
CA CYS A 251 -0.54 -7.19 -6.00
C CYS A 251 0.94 -7.11 -6.42
N GLY A 252 1.32 -5.95 -6.94
CA GLY A 252 2.70 -5.66 -7.32
C GLY A 252 3.07 -6.07 -8.75
N ASP A 253 2.20 -6.75 -9.49
CA ASP A 253 2.46 -7.10 -10.90
C ASP A 253 2.65 -5.87 -11.79
N GLU A 254 2.14 -4.70 -11.39
CA GLU A 254 2.40 -3.45 -12.09
C GLU A 254 3.88 -3.02 -12.07
N TYR A 255 4.72 -3.64 -11.23
CA TYR A 255 6.17 -3.40 -11.17
C TYR A 255 7.00 -4.43 -11.92
N ARG A 256 6.36 -5.43 -12.55
CA ARG A 256 7.02 -6.60 -13.14
C ARG A 256 6.68 -6.80 -14.62
N ARG A 257 6.13 -5.75 -15.25
CA ARG A 257 5.78 -5.70 -16.67
C ARG A 257 6.84 -4.97 -17.48
#